data_AF-A0A075LTF0-F1
#
_entry.id   AF-A0A075LTF0-F1
#
_cell.length_a   1.000
_cell.length_b   1.000
_cell.length_c   1.000
_cell.angle_alpha   90.00
_cell.angle_beta   90.00
_cell.angle_gamma   90.00
#
_symmetry.space_group_name_H-M   'P 1'
#
loop_
_entity.id
_entity.type
_entity.pdbx_description
1 polymer ?
#
loop_
_entity_poly.entity_id
_entity_poly.type
_entity_poly.pdbx_seq_one_letter_code
_entity_poly.pdbx_strand_id
1 'polypeptide(L)'
;MGIRDAKKLVATIHLDTLRVDFDPHFKFKCLENCAKCCFELDIPLRDEDIIKIEDLGYNAWEFVDYSKMFYKRDKFVGYALKKRPFDGGCPFLMDDGRCKIYAHRPLACKLYPFLLVKHGNVIDVYVRDTDCPGIDHPEGSHVDYVFVLEYFKDVVDEYRKKLGYFDIHSSGQRT
;
A
#
# COMPACT_ATOMS: atom_id res chain seq x y z
N MET A 1 1.90 -26.17 3.18
CA MET A 1 0.47 -26.51 3.03
C MET A 1 -0.18 -25.32 2.36
N GLY A 2 -0.39 -25.41 1.04
CA GLY A 2 -0.81 -24.29 0.21
C GLY A 2 -2.29 -23.99 0.40
N ILE A 3 -2.58 -22.96 1.20
CA ILE A 3 -3.85 -22.27 1.12
C ILE A 3 -3.72 -21.38 -0.12
N ARG A 4 -4.47 -21.68 -1.18
CA ARG A 4 -4.74 -20.66 -2.19
C ARG A 4 -5.62 -19.66 -1.46
N ASP A 5 -5.01 -18.61 -0.89
CA ASP A 5 -5.77 -17.49 -0.32
C ASP A 5 -6.76 -17.08 -1.41
N ALA A 6 -8.06 -17.21 -1.14
CA ALA A 6 -9.07 -16.81 -2.10
C ALA A 6 -8.91 -15.30 -2.33
N LYS A 7 -8.42 -14.95 -3.51
CA LYS A 7 -8.16 -13.57 -3.92
C LYS A 7 -9.25 -13.16 -4.88
N LYS A 8 -10.10 -12.22 -4.47
CA LYS A 8 -11.12 -11.63 -5.36
C LYS A 8 -10.44 -10.59 -6.24
N LEU A 9 -10.50 -10.77 -7.56
CA LEU A 9 -10.10 -9.72 -8.52
C LEU A 9 -11.15 -8.60 -8.46
N VAL A 10 -10.72 -7.36 -8.23
CA VAL A 10 -11.61 -6.20 -8.10
C VAL A 10 -11.31 -5.09 -9.09
N ALA A 11 -10.11 -5.06 -9.68
CA ALA A 11 -9.81 -4.15 -10.79
C ALA A 11 -8.63 -4.65 -11.63
N THR A 12 -8.56 -4.19 -12.87
CA THR A 12 -7.41 -4.31 -13.76
C THR A 12 -7.03 -2.92 -14.28
N ILE A 13 -5.78 -2.50 -14.06
CA ILE A 13 -5.23 -1.20 -14.45
C ILE A 13 -4.38 -1.39 -15.71
N HIS A 14 -4.70 -0.68 -16.79
CA HIS A 14 -3.94 -0.67 -18.03
C HIS A 14 -2.83 0.39 -17.96
N LEU A 15 -1.57 -0.03 -17.96
CA LEU A 15 -0.43 0.86 -17.66
C LEU A 15 -0.11 1.84 -18.79
N ASP A 16 -0.50 1.55 -20.03
CA ASP A 16 -0.32 2.45 -21.18
C ASP A 16 -1.29 3.64 -21.13
N THR A 17 -2.56 3.37 -20.83
CA THR A 17 -3.68 4.29 -20.97
C THR A 17 -4.21 4.83 -19.64
N LEU A 18 -3.83 4.23 -18.51
CA LEU A 18 -4.42 4.43 -17.18
C LEU A 18 -5.92 4.10 -17.10
N ARG A 19 -6.46 3.39 -18.09
CA ARG A 19 -7.82 2.87 -18.00
C ARG A 19 -7.91 1.86 -16.85
N VAL A 20 -8.99 1.92 -16.07
CA VAL A 20 -9.25 0.99 -14.97
C VAL A 20 -10.56 0.27 -15.23
N ASP A 21 -10.49 -1.04 -15.38
CA ASP A 21 -11.66 -1.92 -15.43
C ASP A 21 -11.90 -2.45 -14.02
N PHE A 22 -12.97 -2.01 -13.33
CA PHE A 22 -13.22 -2.34 -11.92
C PHE A 22 -14.57 -3.02 -11.68
N ASP A 23 -14.67 -3.78 -10.60
CA ASP A 23 -15.93 -4.38 -10.10
C ASP A 23 -16.81 -3.29 -9.45
N PRO A 24 -17.96 -2.93 -10.05
CA PRO A 24 -18.84 -1.89 -9.51
C PRO A 24 -19.55 -2.31 -8.21
N HIS A 25 -19.52 -3.60 -7.84
CA HIS A 25 -20.09 -4.07 -6.59
C HIS A 25 -19.10 -4.05 -5.43
N PHE A 26 -17.80 -3.92 -5.72
CA PHE A 26 -16.78 -3.82 -4.70
C PHE A 26 -16.55 -2.37 -4.28
N LYS A 27 -16.45 -2.15 -2.97
CA LYS A 27 -16.12 -0.86 -2.37
C LYS A 27 -15.09 -1.02 -1.26
N PHE A 28 -14.28 0.01 -1.06
CA PHE A 28 -13.33 0.03 0.06
C PHE A 28 -13.28 1.39 0.75
N LYS A 29 -13.28 1.36 2.08
CA LYS A 29 -12.98 2.51 2.94
C LYS A 29 -12.00 2.08 4.03
N CYS A 30 -10.83 2.70 4.10
CA CYS A 30 -10.03 2.59 5.32
C CYS A 30 -10.76 3.33 6.45
N LEU A 31 -11.16 2.61 7.49
CA LEU A 31 -11.94 3.19 8.59
C LEU A 31 -11.04 3.97 9.53
N GLU A 32 -11.46 5.20 9.84
CA GLU A 32 -10.90 5.97 10.93
C GLU A 32 -11.12 5.21 12.25
N ASN A 33 -10.17 5.30 13.18
CA ASN A 33 -10.24 4.69 14.51
C ASN A 33 -10.29 3.14 14.54
N CYS A 34 -9.96 2.45 13.43
CA CYS A 34 -10.01 0.97 13.38
C CYS A 34 -8.77 0.30 14.00
N ALA A 35 -7.56 0.81 13.70
CA ALA A 35 -6.27 0.32 14.20
C ALA A 35 -5.91 -1.17 13.99
N LYS A 36 -6.81 -2.02 13.47
CA LYS A 36 -6.60 -3.48 13.38
C LYS A 36 -5.28 -3.87 12.69
N CYS A 37 -5.00 -3.29 11.53
CA CYS A 37 -3.76 -3.54 10.81
C CYS A 37 -2.51 -3.06 11.57
N CYS A 38 -2.63 -2.08 12.46
CA CYS A 38 -1.53 -1.59 13.28
C CYS A 38 -1.08 -2.64 14.32
N PHE A 39 -1.97 -3.53 14.74
CA PHE A 39 -1.67 -4.62 15.67
C PHE A 39 -1.34 -5.92 14.93
N GLU A 40 -2.11 -6.29 13.92
CA GLU A 40 -2.05 -7.64 13.32
C GLU A 40 -1.00 -7.81 12.23
N LEU A 41 -0.64 -6.75 11.51
CA LEU A 41 0.26 -6.88 10.36
C LEU A 41 1.71 -6.64 10.74
N ASP A 42 2.58 -7.46 10.18
CA ASP A 42 3.99 -7.13 10.04
C ASP A 42 4.20 -6.36 8.73
N ILE A 43 4.61 -5.10 8.87
CA ILE A 43 4.72 -4.16 7.75
C ILE A 43 6.18 -4.13 7.27
N PRO A 44 6.49 -4.59 6.05
CA PRO A 44 7.79 -4.34 5.46
C PRO A 44 7.93 -2.86 5.10
N LEU A 45 9.06 -2.27 5.49
CA LEU A 45 9.46 -0.91 5.13
C LEU A 45 10.46 -0.99 3.97
N ARG A 46 10.16 -0.30 2.87
CA ARG A 46 11.14 -0.04 1.82
C ARG A 46 12.07 1.08 2.23
N ASP A 47 13.20 1.20 1.56
CA ASP A 47 14.13 2.32 1.78
C ASP A 47 13.43 3.67 1.55
N GLU A 48 12.53 3.78 0.56
CA GLU A 48 11.74 4.98 0.34
C GLU A 48 10.75 5.27 1.47
N ASP A 49 10.21 4.23 2.14
CA ASP A 49 9.33 4.43 3.30
C ASP A 49 10.13 4.97 4.49
N ILE A 50 11.35 4.47 4.71
CA ILE A 50 12.23 4.94 5.79
C ILE A 50 12.58 6.41 5.57
N ILE A 51 13.07 6.76 4.37
CA ILE A 51 13.44 8.14 4.02
C ILE A 51 12.24 9.10 4.21
N LYS A 52 11.06 8.73 3.68
CA LYS A 52 9.84 9.55 3.81
C LYS A 52 9.45 9.80 5.27
N ILE A 53 9.69 8.84 6.16
CA ILE A 53 9.36 8.98 7.58
C ILE A 53 10.44 9.78 8.31
N GLU A 54 11.71 9.63 7.94
CA GLU A 54 12.80 10.44 8.48
C GLU A 54 12.65 11.93 8.12
N ASP A 55 12.16 12.23 6.91
CA ASP A 55 11.84 13.59 6.47
C ASP A 55 10.74 14.27 7.33
N LEU A 56 9.96 13.51 8.09
CA LEU A 56 8.99 14.03 9.07
C LEU A 56 9.63 14.35 10.43
N GLY A 57 10.92 14.09 10.59
CA GLY A 57 11.69 14.32 11.83
C GLY A 57 11.76 13.13 12.78
N TYR A 58 11.37 11.92 12.35
CA TYR A 58 11.57 10.70 13.13
C TYR A 58 12.95 10.11 12.85
N ASN A 59 13.54 9.44 13.83
CA ASN A 59 14.77 8.68 13.60
C ASN A 59 14.44 7.23 13.25
N ALA A 60 15.13 6.64 12.26
CA ALA A 60 14.88 5.25 11.86
C ALA A 60 14.92 4.25 13.03
N TRP A 61 15.79 4.43 14.01
CA TRP A 61 15.88 3.55 15.18
C TRP A 61 14.60 3.55 16.05
N GLU A 62 13.71 4.53 15.92
CA GLU A 62 12.45 4.61 16.66
C GLU A 62 11.36 3.73 16.04
N PHE A 63 11.44 3.45 14.74
CA PHE A 63 10.36 2.77 14.01
C PHE A 63 10.81 1.57 13.16
N VAL A 64 12.09 1.37 12.89
CA VAL A 64 12.60 0.25 12.09
C VAL A 64 13.11 -0.89 12.97
N ASP A 65 12.56 -2.09 12.82
CA ASP A 65 13.05 -3.31 13.44
C ASP A 65 14.10 -3.99 12.54
N TYR A 66 15.36 -3.63 12.75
CA TYR A 66 16.49 -4.20 12.01
C TYR A 66 16.75 -5.69 12.29
N SER A 67 16.08 -6.28 13.29
CA SER A 67 16.19 -7.71 13.56
C SER A 67 15.26 -8.57 12.68
N LYS A 68 14.25 -7.94 12.05
CA LYS A 68 13.22 -8.62 11.29
C LYS A 68 13.27 -8.21 9.82
N MET A 69 13.73 -9.13 8.97
CA MET A 69 13.91 -8.91 7.54
C MET A 69 12.81 -9.58 6.72
N PHE A 70 12.42 -8.93 5.62
CA PHE A 70 11.51 -9.47 4.63
C PHE A 70 12.24 -9.80 3.33
N TYR A 71 11.92 -10.97 2.78
CA TYR A 71 12.43 -11.44 1.50
C TYR A 71 11.28 -11.80 0.56
N LYS A 72 11.44 -11.47 -0.72
CA LYS A 72 10.57 -11.96 -1.80
C LYS A 72 11.40 -12.89 -2.66
N ARG A 73 11.16 -14.20 -2.51
CA ARG A 73 12.08 -15.25 -2.96
C ARG A 73 13.42 -15.07 -2.26
N ASP A 74 14.50 -14.87 -3.00
CA ASP A 74 15.87 -14.65 -2.55
C ASP A 74 16.23 -13.16 -2.44
N LYS A 75 15.36 -12.25 -2.88
CA LYS A 75 15.63 -10.81 -2.86
C LYS A 75 15.18 -10.16 -1.56
N PHE A 76 16.10 -9.48 -0.88
CA PHE A 76 15.78 -8.60 0.25
C PHE A 76 14.79 -7.51 -0.17
N VAL A 77 13.74 -7.32 0.63
CA VAL A 77 12.66 -6.35 0.39
C VAL A 77 12.73 -5.18 1.36
N GLY A 78 13.17 -5.43 2.60
CA GLY A 78 13.20 -4.41 3.64
C GLY A 78 13.16 -4.99 5.05
N TYR A 79 13.24 -4.11 6.03
CA TYR A 79 13.07 -4.43 7.45
C TYR A 79 11.62 -4.23 7.89
N ALA A 80 11.24 -4.77 9.05
CA ALA A 80 9.90 -4.58 9.57
C ALA A 80 9.73 -3.21 10.24
N LEU A 81 8.50 -2.69 10.20
CA LEU A 81 8.05 -1.66 11.12
C LEU A 81 7.97 -2.24 12.53
N LYS A 82 8.55 -1.53 13.51
CA LYS A 82 8.51 -1.92 14.92
C LYS A 82 7.09 -2.07 15.44
N LYS A 83 6.95 -2.91 16.46
CA LYS A 83 5.80 -2.93 17.36
C LYS A 83 6.22 -2.35 18.71
N ARG A 84 5.31 -1.62 19.34
CA ARG A 84 5.52 -1.05 20.66
C ARG A 84 5.61 -2.18 21.69
N PRO A 85 6.57 -2.13 22.63
CA PRO A 85 6.79 -3.24 23.55
C PRO A 85 5.65 -3.41 24.58
N PHE A 86 4.86 -2.37 24.85
CA PHE A 86 3.86 -2.38 25.92
C PHE A 86 2.48 -2.90 25.47
N ASP A 87 2.14 -2.82 24.18
CA ASP A 87 0.82 -3.25 23.67
C ASP A 87 0.88 -3.93 22.30
N GLY A 88 2.06 -4.07 21.68
CA GLY A 88 2.20 -4.66 20.35
C GLY A 88 1.64 -3.79 19.21
N GLY A 89 1.30 -2.52 19.45
CA GLY A 89 0.78 -1.61 18.43
C GLY A 89 1.87 -1.01 17.54
N CYS A 90 1.47 -0.38 16.44
CA CYS A 90 2.36 0.40 15.58
C CYS A 90 2.88 1.66 16.33
N PRO A 91 4.15 2.08 16.20
CA PRO A 91 4.67 3.30 16.86
C PRO A 91 3.98 4.60 16.40
N PHE A 92 3.24 4.55 15.29
CA PHE A 92 2.49 5.68 14.75
C PHE A 92 0.99 5.68 15.11
N LEU A 93 0.51 4.66 15.81
CA LEU A 93 -0.88 4.56 16.26
C LEU A 93 -1.13 5.49 17.45
N MET A 94 -2.15 6.34 17.36
CA MET A 94 -2.64 7.20 18.45
C MET A 94 -3.72 6.50 19.28
N ASP A 95 -4.00 7.02 20.47
CA ASP A 95 -4.96 6.44 21.43
C ASP A 95 -6.40 6.39 20.91
N ASP A 96 -6.75 7.31 19.99
CA ASP A 96 -8.06 7.35 19.33
C ASP A 96 -8.18 6.37 18.15
N GLY A 97 -7.14 5.56 17.89
CA GLY A 97 -7.13 4.59 16.80
C GLY A 97 -6.69 5.14 15.45
N ARG A 98 -6.30 6.42 15.35
CA ARG A 98 -5.80 7.03 14.11
C ARG A 98 -4.29 6.89 13.97
N CYS A 99 -3.81 6.99 12.74
CA CYS A 99 -2.37 6.99 12.43
C CYS A 99 -1.84 8.43 12.35
N LYS A 100 -0.82 8.77 13.14
CA LYS A 100 -0.24 10.13 13.15
C LYS A 100 0.47 10.52 11.84
N ILE A 101 0.90 9.52 11.04
CA ILE A 101 1.54 9.72 9.73
C ILE A 101 0.66 9.23 8.57
N TYR A 102 -0.66 9.26 8.70
CA TYR A 102 -1.57 8.62 7.73
C TYR A 102 -1.29 9.00 6.26
N ALA A 103 -1.00 10.27 5.98
CA ALA A 103 -0.65 10.77 4.64
C ALA A 103 0.70 10.25 4.10
N HIS A 104 1.62 9.87 5.00
CA HIS A 104 2.97 9.39 4.71
C HIS A 104 3.16 7.92 5.11
N ARG A 105 2.07 7.18 5.27
CA ARG A 105 2.10 5.78 5.70
C ARG A 105 2.95 4.93 4.74
N PRO A 106 3.67 3.90 5.24
CA PRO A 106 4.43 3.00 4.39
C PRO A 106 3.58 2.40 3.27
N LEU A 107 4.20 2.07 2.14
CA LEU A 107 3.48 1.53 1.00
C LEU A 107 2.66 0.29 1.35
N ALA A 108 3.18 -0.63 2.16
CA ALA A 108 2.43 -1.81 2.57
C ALA A 108 1.16 -1.47 3.37
N CYS A 109 1.18 -0.42 4.19
CA CYS A 109 -0.01 0.09 4.88
C CYS A 109 -1.01 0.72 3.90
N LYS A 110 -0.50 1.46 2.89
CA LYS A 110 -1.32 2.10 1.86
C LYS A 110 -2.02 1.07 0.95
N LEU A 111 -1.33 -0.02 0.64
CA LEU A 111 -1.87 -1.07 -0.22
C LEU A 111 -2.82 -2.02 0.50
N TYR A 112 -2.83 -2.11 1.83
CA TYR A 112 -3.73 -3.02 2.54
C TYR A 112 -5.21 -2.65 2.31
N PRO A 113 -6.12 -3.60 2.00
CA PRO A 113 -5.98 -5.07 1.96
C PRO A 113 -5.66 -5.64 0.57
N PHE A 114 -5.22 -4.81 -0.36
CA PHE A 114 -5.00 -5.17 -1.75
C PHE A 114 -3.68 -5.91 -2.00
N LEU A 115 -3.66 -6.67 -3.08
CA LEU A 115 -2.50 -7.28 -3.68
C LEU A 115 -2.47 -6.92 -5.16
N LEU A 116 -1.44 -6.20 -5.56
CA LEU A 116 -1.22 -5.79 -6.95
C LEU A 116 -0.31 -6.82 -7.63
N VAL A 117 -0.76 -7.37 -8.76
CA VAL A 117 0.00 -8.35 -9.54
C VAL A 117 0.17 -7.84 -10.97
N LYS A 118 1.41 -7.61 -11.37
CA LYS A 118 1.76 -7.09 -12.70
C LYS A 118 1.87 -8.23 -13.70
N HIS A 119 1.17 -8.12 -14.83
CA HIS A 119 1.28 -9.03 -15.98
C HIS A 119 1.31 -8.20 -17.28
N GLY A 120 2.31 -8.38 -18.14
CA GLY A 120 2.36 -7.63 -19.41
C GLY A 120 2.29 -6.11 -19.23
N ASN A 121 1.30 -5.45 -19.84
CA ASN A 121 0.99 -4.02 -19.72
C ASN A 121 -0.11 -3.72 -18.68
N VAL A 122 -0.51 -4.68 -17.83
CA VAL A 122 -1.56 -4.49 -16.82
C VAL A 122 -1.10 -4.78 -15.40
N ILE A 123 -1.85 -4.23 -14.43
CA ILE A 123 -1.81 -4.62 -13.02
C ILE A 123 -3.20 -5.09 -12.62
N ASP A 124 -3.30 -6.35 -12.19
CA ASP A 124 -4.50 -6.88 -11.55
C ASP A 124 -4.47 -6.57 -10.06
N VAL A 125 -5.58 -6.02 -9.57
CA VAL A 125 -5.81 -5.65 -8.17
C VAL A 125 -6.70 -6.71 -7.55
N TYR A 126 -6.12 -7.48 -6.64
CA TYR A 126 -6.84 -8.46 -5.84
C TYR A 126 -7.06 -7.94 -4.43
N VAL A 127 -8.13 -8.40 -3.79
CA VAL A 127 -8.33 -8.26 -2.34
C VAL A 127 -7.83 -9.53 -1.67
N ARG A 128 -7.02 -9.39 -0.63
CA ARG A 128 -6.55 -10.52 0.19
C ARG A 128 -7.69 -11.05 1.04
N ASP A 129 -7.65 -12.35 1.32
CA ASP A 129 -8.53 -12.98 2.30
C ASP A 129 -8.19 -12.46 3.70
N THR A 130 -8.93 -11.45 4.14
CA THR A 130 -8.76 -10.74 5.40
C THR A 130 -10.13 -10.33 5.91
N ASP A 131 -10.26 -10.17 7.22
CA ASP A 131 -11.46 -9.65 7.88
C ASP A 131 -11.35 -8.13 8.12
N CYS A 132 -10.78 -7.41 7.14
CA CYS A 132 -10.70 -5.96 7.17
C CYS A 132 -12.13 -5.36 7.11
N PRO A 133 -12.56 -4.58 8.12
CA PRO A 133 -13.91 -4.01 8.15
C PRO A 133 -14.14 -2.93 7.09
N GLY A 134 -13.09 -2.50 6.39
CA GLY A 134 -13.17 -1.58 5.27
C GLY A 134 -13.62 -2.21 3.96
N ILE A 135 -13.59 -3.53 3.85
CA ILE A 135 -14.04 -4.28 2.68
C ILE A 135 -15.56 -4.19 2.57
N ASP A 136 -16.06 -3.83 1.40
CA ASP A 136 -17.48 -3.64 1.08
C ASP A 136 -18.22 -2.69 2.04
N HIS A 137 -17.48 -1.75 2.65
CA HIS A 137 -18.06 -0.75 3.52
C HIS A 137 -19.07 0.13 2.73
N PRO A 138 -20.26 0.45 3.28
CA PRO A 138 -21.30 1.19 2.55
C PRO A 138 -20.84 2.55 2.00
N GLU A 139 -19.95 3.21 2.74
CA GLU A 139 -19.35 4.50 2.40
C GLU A 139 -18.02 4.37 1.64
N GLY A 140 -17.68 3.17 1.18
CA GLY A 140 -16.44 2.93 0.45
C GLY A 140 -16.47 3.44 -0.99
N SER A 141 -15.27 3.74 -1.48
CA SER A 141 -15.02 4.14 -2.86
C SER A 141 -14.84 2.90 -3.74
N HIS A 142 -15.23 3.01 -5.00
CA HIS A 142 -14.87 2.01 -6.00
C HIS A 142 -13.38 2.08 -6.32
N VAL A 143 -12.82 0.97 -6.83
CA VAL A 143 -11.41 0.91 -7.24
C VAL A 143 -11.25 1.48 -8.65
N ASP A 144 -11.70 2.72 -8.85
CA ASP A 144 -11.64 3.45 -10.10
C ASP A 144 -10.29 4.19 -10.28
N TYR A 145 -10.20 5.03 -11.32
CA TYR A 145 -9.00 5.83 -11.58
C TYR A 145 -8.59 6.74 -10.40
N VAL A 146 -9.56 7.37 -9.73
CA VAL A 146 -9.28 8.27 -8.60
C VAL A 146 -8.71 7.48 -7.43
N PHE A 147 -9.30 6.31 -7.14
CA PHE A 147 -8.79 5.40 -6.13
C PHE A 147 -7.36 4.94 -6.43
N VAL A 148 -7.08 4.60 -7.70
CA VAL A 148 -5.74 4.22 -8.15
C VAL A 148 -4.73 5.35 -7.90
N LEU A 149 -5.08 6.60 -8.22
CA LEU A 149 -4.21 7.75 -7.95
C LEU A 149 -3.98 7.97 -6.45
N GLU A 150 -5.01 7.77 -5.64
CA GLU A 150 -4.90 7.96 -4.20
C GLU A 150 -4.05 6.85 -3.55
N TYR A 151 -4.35 5.57 -3.83
CA TYR A 151 -3.81 4.42 -3.12
C TYR A 151 -2.61 3.77 -3.83
N PHE A 152 -2.61 3.72 -5.15
CA PHE A 152 -1.70 2.86 -5.93
C PHE A 152 -0.71 3.62 -6.82
N LYS A 153 -0.76 4.95 -6.85
CA LYS A 153 0.08 5.82 -7.70
C LYS A 153 1.56 5.43 -7.68
N ASP A 154 2.16 5.31 -6.50
CA ASP A 154 3.59 4.97 -6.35
C ASP A 154 3.94 3.67 -7.11
N VAL A 155 3.06 2.65 -7.06
CA VAL A 155 3.28 1.37 -7.74
C VAL A 155 3.03 1.48 -9.25
N VAL A 156 1.96 2.17 -9.64
CA VAL A 156 1.58 2.36 -11.05
C VAL A 156 2.67 3.14 -11.79
N ASP A 157 3.16 4.24 -11.20
CA ASP A 157 4.22 5.06 -11.76
C ASP A 157 5.54 4.29 -11.88
N GLU A 158 5.88 3.50 -10.84
CA GLU A 158 7.09 2.66 -10.84
C GLU A 158 7.06 1.69 -12.04
N TYR A 159 5.91 1.06 -12.32
CA TYR A 159 5.79 0.14 -13.46
C TYR A 159 5.69 0.86 -14.80
N ARG A 160 4.98 1.99 -14.89
CA ARG A 160 4.91 2.82 -16.11
C ARG A 160 6.29 3.27 -16.57
N LYS A 161 7.09 3.81 -15.64
CA LYS A 161 8.47 4.22 -15.89
C LYS A 161 9.32 3.06 -16.42
N LYS A 162 9.19 1.86 -15.85
CA LYS A 162 9.91 0.66 -16.31
C LYS A 162 9.51 0.21 -17.72
N LEU A 163 8.27 0.50 -18.15
CA LEU A 163 7.78 0.22 -19.50
C LEU A 163 8.06 1.35 -20.49
N GLY A 164 8.64 2.46 -20.05
CA GLY A 164 8.90 3.64 -20.89
C GLY A 164 7.67 4.50 -21.13
N TYR A 165 6.61 4.34 -20.35
CA TYR A 165 5.47 5.27 -20.35
C TYR A 165 5.82 6.46 -19.46
N PHE A 166 6.04 7.61 -20.07
CA PHE A 166 6.27 8.88 -19.38
C PHE A 166 5.01 9.73 -19.44
N ASP A 167 4.74 10.48 -18.39
CA ASP A 167 3.63 11.42 -18.40
C ASP A 167 3.88 12.49 -19.47
N ILE A 168 2.88 12.70 -20.32
CA ILE A 168 2.94 13.59 -21.50
C ILE A 168 3.18 15.07 -21.07
N HIS A 169 3.09 15.37 -19.78
CA HIS A 169 3.25 16.71 -19.20
C HIS A 169 4.69 17.08 -18.80
N SER A 170 5.71 16.24 -19.04
CA SER A 170 7.11 16.62 -18.81
C SER A 170 7.81 17.20 -20.04
N SER A 171 7.10 17.42 -21.15
CA SER A 171 7.63 18.09 -22.34
C SER A 171 7.35 19.59 -22.31
N GLY A 172 8.02 20.31 -21.39
CA GLY A 172 7.79 21.74 -21.27
C GLY A 172 8.69 22.47 -20.28
N GLN A 173 10.01 22.37 -20.45
CA GLN A 173 10.99 23.46 -20.22
C GLN A 173 12.41 22.95 -20.47
N ARG A 174 12.83 23.02 -21.75
CA ARG A 174 14.20 23.36 -22.10
C ARG A 174 14.14 24.74 -22.73
N THR A 175 14.49 25.75 -21.95
CA THR A 175 15.00 27.05 -22.39
C THR A 175 16.14 27.39 -21.47
#